data_AF-A0A383E2F6-F1
#
_entry.id   AF-A0A383E2F6-F1
#
_cell.length_a   1.000
_cell.length_b   1.000
_cell.length_c   1.000
_cell.angle_alpha   90.00
_cell.angle_beta   90.00
_cell.angle_gamma   90.00
#
_symmetry.space_group_name_H-M   'P 1'
#
loop_
_entity.id
_entity.type
_entity.pdbx_description
1 polymer ?
#
loop_
_entity_poly.entity_id
_entity_poly.type
_entity_poly.pdbx_seq_one_letter_code
_entity_poly.pdbx_strand_id
1 'polypeptide(L)' 'MAQSAIGLIETQGLVGVIEAADTAAKAADVQLLGIEMIGGGLVSLRLCGDVASVQA' A
#
# COMPACT_ATOMS: atom_id res chain seq x y z
N MET A 1 -14.20 -10.07 -15.38
CA MET A 1 -13.23 -10.25 -14.28
C MET A 1 -13.52 -9.14 -13.29
N ALA A 2 -13.76 -9.43 -12.01
CA ALA A 2 -13.96 -8.36 -11.03
C ALA A 2 -12.64 -7.60 -10.88
N GLN A 3 -12.65 -6.30 -11.12
CA GLN A 3 -11.46 -5.47 -10.97
C GLN A 3 -11.25 -5.21 -9.47
N SER A 4 -10.19 -5.77 -8.88
CA SER A 4 -9.83 -5.50 -7.48
C SER A 4 -9.55 -4.00 -7.28
N ALA A 5 -9.90 -3.47 -6.11
CA ALA A 5 -9.58 -2.10 -5.75
C ALA A 5 -8.06 -1.95 -5.56
N ILE A 6 -7.52 -0.77 -5.85
CA ILE A 6 -6.11 -0.43 -5.66
C ILE A 6 -6.00 0.64 -4.58
N GLY A 7 -5.08 0.42 -3.63
CA GLY A 7 -4.65 1.39 -2.64
C GLY A 7 -3.22 1.85 -2.93
N LEU A 8 -2.95 3.14 -2.70
CA LEU A 8 -1.62 3.72 -2.76
C LEU A 8 -1.33 4.50 -1.48
N ILE A 9 -0.16 4.29 -0.90
CA ILE A 9 0.33 5.05 0.26
C ILE A 9 1.71 5.57 -0.07
N GLU A 10 1.92 6.89 0.03
CA GLU A 10 3.21 7.53 -0.26
C GLU A 10 3.76 8.21 0.99
N THR A 11 5.04 7.99 1.27
CA THR A 11 5.75 8.60 2.39
C THR A 11 7.08 9.17 1.95
N GLN A 12 7.63 10.06 2.77
CA GLN A 12 9.00 10.49 2.62
C GLN A 12 9.93 9.53 3.39
N GLY A 13 10.80 8.85 2.65
CA GLY A 13 11.69 7.81 3.15
C GLY A 13 11.05 6.43 3.25
N LEU A 14 11.91 5.41 3.37
CA LEU A 14 11.51 4.00 3.34
C LEU A 14 10.80 3.54 4.64
N VAL A 15 11.16 4.13 5.78
CA VAL A 15 10.64 3.69 7.10
C VAL A 15 9.13 3.85 7.19
N GLY A 16 8.60 5.01 6.76
CA GLY A 16 7.15 5.27 6.78
C GLY A 16 6.36 4.31 5.88
N VAL A 17 6.86 4.02 4.68
CA VAL A 17 6.21 3.07 3.77
C VAL A 17 6.23 1.64 4.34
N ILE A 18 7.31 1.22 5.02
CA ILE A 18 7.36 -0.10 5.66
C ILE A 18 6.34 -0.20 6.79
N GLU A 19 6.21 0.84 7.61
CA GLU A 19 5.19 0.89 8.68
C GLU A 19 3.77 0.84 8.09
N ALA A 20 3.52 1.59 7.02
CA ALA A 20 2.24 1.55 6.31
C ALA A 20 1.95 0.16 5.73
N ALA A 21 2.96 -0.52 5.18
CA ALA A 21 2.82 -1.87 4.65
C ALA A 21 2.49 -2.90 5.74
N ASP A 22 3.19 -2.85 6.87
CA ASP A 22 2.93 -3.73 8.02
C ASP A 22 1.53 -3.50 8.61
N THR A 23 1.13 -2.23 8.74
CA THR A 23 -0.19 -1.85 9.24
C THR A 23 -1.30 -2.31 8.31
N ALA A 24 -1.20 -2.03 7.00
CA ALA A 24 -2.20 -2.41 6.02
C ALA A 24 -2.38 -3.95 5.95
N ALA A 25 -1.28 -4.70 5.93
CA ALA A 25 -1.32 -6.16 5.88
C ALA A 25 -1.90 -6.80 7.16
N LYS A 26 -1.89 -6.10 8.30
CA LYS A 26 -2.50 -6.55 9.56
C LYS A 26 -3.94 -6.08 9.76
N ALA A 27 -4.32 -4.97 9.14
CA ALA A 27 -5.63 -4.35 9.31
C ALA A 27 -6.72 -5.07 8.50
N ALA A 28 -6.41 -5.52 7.28
CA ALA A 28 -7.38 -6.09 6.37
C ALA A 28 -6.77 -7.13 5.42
N ASP A 29 -7.64 -7.88 4.74
CA ASP A 29 -7.24 -8.82 3.69
C ASP A 29 -6.88 -8.07 2.41
N VAL A 30 -5.62 -7.65 2.32
CA VAL A 30 -5.03 -6.95 1.19
C VAL A 30 -3.73 -7.61 0.74
N GLN A 31 -3.47 -7.56 -0.56
CA GLN A 31 -2.21 -8.01 -1.14
C GLN A 31 -1.28 -6.83 -1.36
N LEU A 32 -0.09 -6.86 -0.76
CA LEU A 32 0.97 -5.90 -1.06
C LEU A 32 1.57 -6.20 -2.44
N LEU A 33 1.46 -5.27 -3.37
CA LEU A 33 1.92 -5.42 -4.75
C LEU A 33 3.38 -5.03 -4.93
N GLY A 34 3.89 -4.13 -4.10
CA GLY A 34 5.28 -3.69 -4.13
C GLY A 34 5.48 -2.27 -3.64
N ILE A 35 6.75 -1.92 -3.45
CA ILE A 35 7.21 -0.59 -3.06
C ILE A 35 8.05 -0.01 -4.20
N GLU A 36 7.80 1.25 -4.54
CA GLU A 36 8.48 1.99 -5.59
C GLU A 36 9.15 3.23 -5.02
N MET A 37 10.44 3.42 -5.35
CA MET A 37 11.17 4.64 -5.03
C MET A 37 11.11 5.56 -6.25
N ILE A 38 10.28 6.60 -6.19
CA ILE A 38 10.01 7.47 -7.35
C ILE A 38 10.93 8.70 -7.43
N GLY A 39 11.79 8.92 -6.41
CA GLY A 39 12.77 10.01 -6.36
C GLY A 39 12.41 11.12 -5.38
N GLY A 40 13.35 12.04 -5.12
CA GLY A 40 13.13 13.14 -4.16
C GLY A 40 12.90 12.69 -2.70
N GLY A 41 13.30 11.46 -2.37
CA GLY A 41 13.01 10.83 -1.09
C GLY A 41 11.59 10.29 -0.95
N LEU A 42 10.77 10.34 -2.00
CA LEU A 42 9.42 9.77 -2.00
C LEU A 42 9.46 8.27 -2.30
N VAL A 43 8.69 7.53 -1.50
CA VAL A 43 8.54 6.09 -1.60
C VAL A 43 7.05 5.77 -1.54
N SER A 44 6.57 4.94 -2.46
CA SER A 44 5.15 4.64 -2.62
C SER A 44 4.91 3.13 -2.50
N LEU A 45 3.94 2.74 -1.69
CA LEU A 45 3.42 1.38 -1.56
C LEU A 45 2.16 1.24 -2.43
N ARG A 46 2.07 0.14 -3.16
CA ARG A 46 0.86 -0.29 -3.86
C ARG A 46 0.30 -1.56 -3.23
N LEU A 47 -1.02 -1.60 -3.05
CA LEU A 47 -1.74 -2.77 -2.56
C LEU A 47 -3.08 -2.95 -3.28
N CYS A 48 -3.65 -4.15 -3.23
CA CYS A 48 -4.98 -4.42 -3.79
C CYS A 48 -5.81 -5.33 -2.90
N GLY A 49 -7.13 -5.30 -3.11
CA GLY A 49 -8.09 -6.13 -2.39
C GLY A 49 -9.53 -5.79 -2.77
N ASP A 50 -10.48 -6.27 -1.97
CA ASP A 50 -11.86 -5.78 -2.03
C ASP A 50 -11.92 -4.32 -1.58
N VAL A 51 -12.89 -3.56 -2.06
CA VAL A 51 -12.96 -2.11 -1.78
C VAL A 51 -13.04 -1.82 -0.28
N ALA A 52 -13.74 -2.67 0.48
CA ALA A 52 -13.84 -2.55 1.93
C ALA A 52 -12.50 -2.84 2.63
N SER A 53 -11.76 -3.85 2.18
CA SER A 53 -10.42 -4.16 2.71
C SER A 53 -9.42 -3.04 2.42
N VAL A 54 -9.49 -2.40 1.24
CA VAL A 54 -8.61 -1.29 0.87
C VAL A 54 -8.94 0.00 1.63
N GLN A 55 -10.17 0.16 2.12
CA GLN A 55 -10.62 1.34 2.87
C GLN A 55 -10.45 1.24 4.39
N ALA A 56 -10.30 0.03 4.93
CA ALA A 56 -10.16 -0.25 6.36
C ALA A 56 -8.79 0.19 6.90
#